data_AF-K6ZSL8-F1
#
_entry.id   AF-K6ZSL8-F1
#
_cell.length_a   1.000
_cell.length_b   1.000
_cell.length_c   1.000
_cell.angle_alpha   90.00
_cell.angle_beta   90.00
_cell.angle_gamma   90.00
#
_symmetry.space_group_name_H-M   'P 1'
#
loop_
_entity.id
_entity.type
_entity.pdbx_description
1 polymer ?
#
loop_
_entity_poly.entity_id
_entity_poly.type
_entity_poly.pdbx_seq_one_letter_code
_entity_poly.pdbx_strand_id
1 'polypeptide(L)'
;MKSYHPETGQIELLTTLPKGAYYYAWAANGYAIAAVNSILMQSDKTNFDGGWRPFADVSEDCPMGVTRLTTNAQNSKIALVCTL
;
A
#
# COMPACT_ATOMS: atom_id res chain seq x y z
N MET A 1 -4.87 6.20 -7.13
CA MET A 1 -5.74 6.06 -5.95
C MET A 1 -6.61 7.28 -5.85
N LYS A 2 -7.93 7.08 -5.88
CA LYS A 2 -8.92 8.15 -5.68
C LYS A 2 -9.69 7.82 -4.40
N SER A 3 -9.98 8.82 -3.58
CA SER A 3 -10.97 8.71 -2.51
C SER A 3 -12.32 9.19 -2.99
N TYR A 4 -13.37 8.62 -2.41
CA TYR A 4 -14.75 9.05 -2.58
C TYR A 4 -15.28 9.49 -1.22
N HIS A 5 -15.75 10.72 -1.12
CA HIS A 5 -16.33 11.33 0.07
C HIS A 5 -17.85 11.07 0.05
N PRO A 6 -18.39 10.14 0.86
CA PRO A 6 -19.78 9.69 0.70
C PRO A 6 -20.84 10.73 1.06
N GLU A 7 -20.53 11.66 1.95
CA GLU A 7 -21.45 12.72 2.37
C GLU A 7 -21.60 13.83 1.32
N THR A 8 -20.51 14.15 0.62
CA THR A 8 -20.47 15.25 -0.36
C THR A 8 -20.50 14.77 -1.81
N GLY A 9 -20.33 13.46 -2.04
CA GLY A 9 -20.16 12.88 -3.38
C GLY A 9 -18.85 13.25 -4.07
N GLN A 10 -17.94 13.96 -3.39
CA GLN A 10 -16.71 14.45 -3.98
C GLN A 10 -15.72 13.30 -4.23
N ILE A 11 -15.07 13.33 -5.39
CA ILE A 11 -13.95 12.44 -5.70
C ILE A 11 -12.66 13.25 -5.65
N GLU A 12 -11.68 12.74 -4.92
CA GLU A 12 -10.38 13.38 -4.77
C GLU A 12 -9.28 12.44 -5.25
N LEU A 13 -8.33 12.97 -6.02
CA LEU A 13 -7.13 12.24 -6.41
C LEU A 13 -6.09 12.36 -5.31
N LEU A 14 -5.76 11.25 -4.65
CA LEU A 14 -4.80 11.24 -3.56
C LEU A 14 -3.36 11.08 -4.06
N THR A 15 -3.11 10.03 -4.84
CA THR A 15 -1.81 9.74 -5.45
C THR A 15 -1.97 8.66 -6.52
N THR A 16 -0.94 8.40 -7.33
CA THR A 16 -0.90 7.25 -8.24
C THR A 16 -0.25 6.05 -7.56
N LEU A 17 -0.61 4.82 -7.94
CA LEU A 17 0.13 3.65 -7.46
C LEU A 17 1.59 3.70 -7.97
N PRO A 18 2.55 3.15 -7.23
CA PRO A 18 3.90 2.96 -7.74
C PRO A 18 3.87 2.14 -9.03
N LYS A 19 4.75 2.45 -9.99
CA LYS A 19 4.87 1.66 -11.21
C LYS A 19 5.23 0.21 -10.85
N GLY A 20 4.46 -0.75 -11.34
CA GLY A 20 4.65 -2.17 -11.06
C GLY A 20 3.90 -2.68 -9.82
N ALA A 21 3.23 -1.81 -9.06
CA ALA A 21 2.31 -2.23 -8.02
C ALA A 21 0.95 -2.60 -8.61
N TYR A 22 0.44 -3.78 -8.24
CA TYR A 22 -0.88 -4.28 -8.68
C TYR A 22 -1.98 -4.09 -7.64
N TYR A 23 -1.61 -4.01 -6.36
CA TYR A 23 -2.55 -3.98 -5.24
C TYR A 23 -2.05 -3.03 -4.15
N TYR A 24 -3.00 -2.48 -3.37
CA TYR A 24 -2.71 -1.74 -2.16
C TYR A 24 -3.73 -2.06 -1.07
N ALA A 25 -3.34 -1.88 0.19
CA ALA A 25 -4.23 -1.91 1.34
C ALA A 25 -4.09 -0.64 2.17
N TRP A 26 -5.20 -0.16 2.70
CA TRP A 26 -5.19 0.89 3.72
C TRP A 26 -4.99 0.26 5.09
N ALA A 27 -3.96 0.71 5.79
CA ALA A 27 -3.77 0.44 7.21
C ALA A 27 -4.63 1.41 8.04
N ALA A 28 -5.10 0.96 9.19
CA ALA A 28 -5.96 1.75 10.08
C ALA A 28 -5.24 2.99 10.66
N ASN A 29 -3.91 3.01 10.66
CA ASN A 29 -3.09 4.16 11.06
C ASN A 29 -2.99 5.25 9.96
N GLY A 30 -3.63 5.06 8.80
CA GLY A 30 -3.66 6.06 7.73
C GLY A 30 -2.54 5.94 6.70
N TYR A 31 -1.74 4.88 6.73
CA TYR A 31 -0.82 4.57 5.64
C TYR A 31 -1.49 3.68 4.60
N ALA A 32 -1.28 3.98 3.32
CA ALA A 32 -1.48 3.03 2.24
C ALA A 32 -0.22 2.20 2.08
N ILE A 33 -0.36 0.88 1.94
CA ILE A 33 0.75 -0.05 1.71
C ILE A 33 0.54 -0.72 0.35
N ALA A 34 1.59 -0.77 -0.46
CA ALA A 34 1.63 -1.47 -1.73
C ALA A 34 2.93 -2.28 -1.82
N ALA A 35 3.03 -3.16 -2.82
CA ALA A 35 4.26 -3.85 -3.13
C ALA A 35 4.66 -3.63 -4.58
N VAL A 36 5.96 -3.43 -4.82
CA VAL A 36 6.57 -3.45 -6.15
C VAL A 36 7.56 -4.59 -6.15
N ASN A 37 7.24 -5.69 -6.86
CA ASN A 37 7.91 -6.97 -6.69
C ASN A 37 7.91 -7.37 -5.20
N SER A 38 9.08 -7.47 -4.57
CA SER A 38 9.26 -7.88 -3.18
C SER A 38 9.53 -6.70 -2.24
N ILE A 39 9.44 -5.46 -2.73
CA ILE A 39 9.65 -4.26 -1.92
C ILE A 39 8.31 -3.71 -1.46
N LEU A 40 8.13 -3.62 -0.15
CA LEU A 40 6.96 -2.99 0.46
C LEU A 40 7.13 -1.48 0.48
N MET A 41 6.12 -0.79 -0.03
CA MET A 41 6.04 0.65 -0.17
C MET A 41 4.92 1.18 0.71
N GLN A 42 5.11 2.35 1.31
CA GLN A 42 4.07 3.05 2.07
C GLN A 42 3.87 4.50 1.61
N SER A 43 2.65 5.01 1.76
CA SER A 43 2.28 6.41 1.50
C SER A 43 1.38 6.91 2.63
N ASP A 44 1.65 8.12 3.14
CA ASP A 44 0.96 8.72 4.27
C ASP A 44 -0.27 9.52 3.80
N LYS A 45 -1.46 9.24 4.34
CA LYS A 45 -2.68 9.99 3.98
C LYS A 45 -2.63 11.48 4.33
N THR A 46 -1.75 11.87 5.26
CA THR A 46 -1.60 13.25 5.72
C THR A 46 -0.57 14.03 4.90
N ASN A 47 0.21 13.34 4.07
CA ASN A 47 1.28 13.93 3.27
C ASN A 47 1.49 13.15 1.96
N PHE A 48 0.58 13.35 1.01
CA PHE A 48 0.70 12.72 -0.32
C PHE A 48 1.86 13.26 -1.15
N ASP A 49 2.32 14.49 -0.89
CA ASP A 49 3.52 15.08 -1.53
C ASP A 49 4.79 14.29 -1.18
N GLY A 50 4.79 13.62 -0.02
CA GLY A 50 5.85 12.70 0.39
C GLY A 50 6.00 11.46 -0.50
N GLY A 51 5.00 11.18 -1.33
CA GLY A 51 4.99 10.08 -2.29
C GLY A 51 4.97 8.70 -1.64
N TRP A 52 5.29 7.69 -2.44
CA TRP A 52 5.51 6.32 -1.98
C TRP A 52 6.97 6.14 -1.59
N ARG A 53 7.20 5.53 -0.42
CA ARG A 53 8.54 5.28 0.11
C ARG A 53 8.70 3.81 0.48
N PRO A 54 9.85 3.18 0.16
CA PRO A 54 10.13 1.83 0.63
C PRO A 54 10.25 1.82 2.15
N PHE A 55 9.81 0.74 2.79
CA PHE A 55 10.00 0.56 4.24
C PHE A 55 10.40 -0.87 4.64
N ALA A 56 10.23 -1.86 3.76
CA ALA A 56 10.68 -3.22 3.99
C ALA A 56 10.98 -3.93 2.67
N ASP A 57 11.94 -4.86 2.73
CA ASP A 57 12.27 -5.80 1.66
C ASP A 57 11.94 -7.20 2.16
N VAL A 58 11.09 -7.91 1.41
CA VAL A 58 10.66 -9.28 1.72
C VAL A 58 11.10 -10.26 0.62
N SER A 59 12.19 -9.96 -0.10
CA SER A 59 12.71 -10.80 -1.17
C SER A 59 13.12 -12.20 -0.71
N GLU A 60 13.54 -12.35 0.56
CA GLU A 60 13.86 -13.67 1.13
C GLU A 60 12.61 -14.55 1.27
N ASP A 61 11.48 -13.97 1.67
CA ASP A 61 10.21 -14.69 1.86
C ASP A 61 9.38 -14.80 0.58
N CYS A 62 9.40 -13.76 -0.25
CA CYS A 62 8.67 -13.64 -1.52
C CYS A 62 9.64 -13.33 -2.67
N PRO A 63 10.51 -14.27 -3.09
CA PRO A 63 11.54 -14.00 -4.11
C PRO A 63 10.96 -13.63 -5.48
N MET A 64 9.75 -14.11 -5.80
CA MET A 64 9.04 -13.81 -7.05
C MET A 64 8.03 -12.65 -6.91
N GLY A 65 8.10 -11.91 -5.80
CA GLY A 65 7.27 -10.75 -5.53
C GLY A 65 5.98 -11.04 -4.78
N VAL A 66 5.33 -9.96 -4.32
CA VAL A 66 4.07 -9.97 -3.57
C VAL A 66 2.91 -9.66 -4.50
N THR A 67 1.87 -10.49 -4.46
CA THR A 67 0.65 -10.32 -5.27
C THR A 67 -0.51 -9.72 -4.48
N ARG A 68 -0.57 -9.96 -3.17
CA ARG A 68 -1.58 -9.41 -2.25
C ARG A 68 -0.97 -9.11 -0.90
N LEU A 69 -1.55 -8.12 -0.21
CA LEU A 69 -1.19 -7.80 1.16
C LEU A 69 -2.41 -7.29 1.94
N THR A 70 -2.36 -7.45 3.25
CA THR A 70 -3.33 -6.85 4.19
C THR A 70 -2.68 -6.58 5.53
N THR A 71 -3.31 -5.74 6.35
CA THR A 71 -2.84 -5.41 7.69
C THR A 71 -3.86 -5.83 8.73
N ASN A 72 -3.40 -6.10 9.96
CA ASN A 72 -4.33 -6.23 11.08
C ASN A 72 -4.81 -4.85 11.56
N ALA A 73 -5.93 -4.82 12.28
CA ALA A 73 -6.53 -3.57 12.78
C ALA A 73 -5.59 -2.76 13.69
N GLN A 74 -4.68 -3.41 14.41
CA GLN A 74 -3.69 -2.77 15.28
C GLN A 74 -2.48 -2.22 14.52
N ASN A 75 -2.37 -2.47 13.20
CA ASN A 75 -1.23 -2.10 12.36
C ASN A 75 0.13 -2.64 12.85
N SER A 76 0.11 -3.79 13.52
CA SER A 76 1.31 -4.45 14.05
C SER A 76 1.78 -5.64 13.21
N LYS A 77 0.96 -6.09 12.25
CA LYS A 77 1.26 -7.22 11.38
C LYS A 77 0.82 -6.94 9.95
N ILE A 78 1.60 -7.43 9.00
CA ILE A 78 1.28 -7.46 7.57
C ILE A 78 1.24 -8.93 7.16
N ALA A 79 0.18 -9.34 6.47
CA ALA A 79 0.10 -10.64 5.82
C ALA A 79 0.30 -10.46 4.31
N LEU A 80 1.08 -11.34 3.70
CA LEU A 80 1.50 -11.27 2.30
C LEU A 80 1.12 -12.56 1.57
N VAL A 81 0.83 -12.44 0.28
CA VAL A 81 0.74 -13.57 -0.64
C VAL A 81 1.81 -13.40 -1.69
N CYS A 82 2.78 -14.32 -1.75
CA CYS A 82 3.86 -14.30 -2.73
C CYS A 82 3.42 -14.92 -4.07
N THR A 83 4.05 -14.50 -5.16
CA THR A 83 4.02 -15.24 -6.42
C THR A 83 4.83 -16.53 -6.25
N LEU A 84 4.42 -17.60 -6.94
CA LEU A 84 5.19 -18.84 -7.05
C LEU A 84 6.23 -18.75 -8.15
#